data_AF-A0A7Z8PE32-F1
#
_entry.id   AF-A0A7Z8PE32-F1
#
_cell.length_a   1.000
_cell.length_b   1.000
_cell.length_c   1.000
_cell.angle_alpha   90.00
_cell.angle_beta   90.00
_cell.angle_gamma   90.00
#
_symmetry.space_group_name_H-M   'P 1'
#
loop_
_entity.id
_entity.type
_entity.pdbx_description
1 polymer ?
#
loop_
_entity_poly.entity_id
_entity_poly.type
_entity_poly.pdbx_seq_one_letter_code
_entity_poly.pdbx_strand_id
1 'polypeptide(L)'
;MTAANKPTEDILVRDVFGIDSDMKVKGFAEASDRVPAIDPTYKFDPDTTLAILAGFAYNRRVMIQGYHGTGKSTHIEQVAA
;
A
#
# COMPACT_ATOMS: atom_id res chain seq x y z
N MET A 1 24.71 -5.29 -3.34
CA MET A 1 23.23 -5.45 -3.27
C MET A 1 22.68 -4.91 -4.58
N THR A 2 22.25 -5.80 -5.48
CA THR A 2 21.80 -5.46 -6.83
C THR A 2 20.47 -4.69 -6.78
N ALA A 3 20.16 -3.95 -7.84
CA ALA A 3 19.04 -3.01 -7.95
C ALA A 3 17.62 -3.62 -7.84
N ALA A 4 17.49 -4.91 -7.52
CA ALA A 4 16.22 -5.66 -7.49
C ALA A 4 15.31 -5.35 -6.27
N ASN A 5 15.71 -4.49 -5.34
CA ASN A 5 15.00 -4.27 -4.07
C ASN A 5 14.27 -2.93 -3.96
N LYS A 6 14.06 -2.20 -5.06
CA LYS A 6 13.34 -0.92 -5.03
C LYS A 6 12.13 -0.97 -5.96
N PRO A 7 10.99 -0.38 -5.55
CA PRO A 7 9.85 -0.23 -6.43
C PRO A 7 10.16 0.81 -7.52
N THR A 8 9.80 0.52 -8.77
CA THR A 8 10.14 1.32 -9.96
C THR A 8 8.92 1.79 -10.73
N GLU A 9 7.84 1.01 -10.73
CA GLU A 9 6.66 1.25 -11.54
C GLU A 9 5.80 2.35 -10.94
N ASP A 10 5.40 3.32 -11.76
CA ASP A 10 4.44 4.33 -11.35
C ASP A 10 3.02 3.77 -11.39
N ILE A 11 2.36 3.77 -10.24
CA ILE A 11 1.00 3.28 -10.07
C ILE A 11 0.11 4.46 -9.68
N LEU A 12 -1.00 4.61 -10.40
CA LEU A 12 -2.05 5.56 -10.04
C LEU A 12 -2.93 4.97 -8.94
N VAL A 13 -3.07 5.70 -7.84
CA VAL A 13 -3.86 5.27 -6.68
C VAL A 13 -5.32 5.04 -7.05
N ARG A 14 -5.87 5.89 -7.94
CA ARG A 14 -7.23 5.75 -8.46
C ARG A 14 -7.48 4.40 -9.13
N ASP A 15 -6.52 3.91 -9.92
CA ASP A 15 -6.71 2.73 -10.75
C ASP A 15 -6.65 1.44 -9.93
N VAL A 16 -5.84 1.41 -8.87
CA VAL A 16 -5.64 0.21 -8.04
C VAL A 16 -6.61 0.17 -6.86
N PHE A 17 -6.79 1.28 -6.16
CA PHE A 17 -7.56 1.31 -4.91
C PHE A 17 -8.97 1.89 -5.09
N GLY A 18 -9.30 2.43 -6.27
CA GLY A 18 -10.59 3.07 -6.52
C GLY A 18 -10.79 4.38 -5.74
N ILE A 19 -9.72 4.96 -5.21
CA ILE A 19 -9.74 6.20 -4.42
C ILE A 19 -9.53 7.38 -5.36
N ASP A 20 -10.42 8.37 -5.31
CA ASP A 20 -10.29 9.56 -6.16
C ASP A 20 -9.09 10.43 -5.72
N SER A 21 -7.94 10.17 -6.32
CA SER A 21 -6.68 10.86 -6.06
C SER A 21 -5.79 10.82 -7.30
N ASP A 22 -5.13 11.93 -7.59
CA ASP A 22 -4.10 12.00 -8.63
C ASP A 22 -2.71 11.53 -8.14
N MET A 23 -2.64 10.99 -6.92
CA MET A 23 -1.40 10.47 -6.33
C MET A 23 -0.84 9.32 -7.16
N LYS A 24 0.48 9.37 -7.38
CA LYS A 24 1.27 8.27 -7.92
C LYS A 24 2.19 7.72 -6.85
N VAL A 25 2.30 6.39 -6.79
CA VAL A 25 3.22 5.68 -5.91
C VAL A 25 4.10 4.73 -6.70
N LYS A 26 5.22 4.31 -6.10
CA LYS A 26 6.10 3.31 -6.68
C LYS A 26 5.68 1.91 -6.23
N GLY A 27 5.48 1.02 -7.19
CA GLY A 27 5.30 -0.43 -6.97
C GLY A 27 6.48 -1.26 -7.48
N PHE A 28 6.60 -2.50 -7.00
CA PHE A 28 7.56 -3.45 -7.55
C PHE A 28 7.09 -3.95 -8.92
N ALA A 29 8.00 -4.10 -9.87
CA ALA A 29 7.66 -4.63 -11.20
C ALA A 29 7.27 -6.12 -11.16
N GLU A 30 7.85 -6.88 -10.23
CA GLU A 30 7.60 -8.30 -10.03
C GLU A 30 7.32 -8.57 -8.55
N ALA A 31 6.37 -9.47 -8.28
CA ALA A 31 6.10 -9.93 -6.93
C ALA A 31 7.19 -10.90 -6.45
N SER A 32 7.36 -10.98 -5.13
CA SER A 32 8.24 -11.94 -4.46
C SER A 32 7.50 -12.60 -3.30
N ASP A 33 8.12 -13.58 -2.64
CA ASP A 33 7.57 -14.26 -1.46
C ASP A 33 7.26 -13.33 -0.27
N ARG A 34 7.73 -12.07 -0.33
CA ARG A 34 7.47 -11.04 0.68
C ARG A 34 6.28 -10.15 0.36
N VAL A 35 5.72 -10.25 -0.85
CA VAL A 35 4.52 -9.52 -1.24
C VAL A 35 3.31 -10.26 -0.65
N PRO A 36 2.43 -9.59 0.11
CA PRO A 36 1.24 -10.20 0.66
C PRO A 36 0.30 -10.72 -0.43
N ALA A 37 -0.53 -11.71 -0.10
CA ALA A 37 -1.58 -12.15 -1.00
C ALA A 37 -2.71 -11.12 -1.08
N ILE A 38 -3.20 -10.86 -2.29
CA ILE A 38 -4.34 -9.97 -2.52
C ILE A 38 -5.63 -10.69 -2.08
N ASP A 39 -6.44 -10.02 -1.26
CA ASP A 39 -7.81 -10.38 -0.98
C ASP A 39 -8.75 -9.53 -1.87
N PRO A 40 -9.37 -10.12 -2.91
CA PRO A 40 -10.24 -9.38 -3.83
C PRO A 40 -11.53 -8.87 -3.18
N THR A 41 -11.84 -9.30 -1.96
CA THR A 41 -13.01 -8.85 -1.21
C THR A 41 -12.70 -7.73 -0.22
N TYR A 42 -11.42 -7.37 -0.08
CA TYR A 42 -11.00 -6.34 0.85
C TYR A 42 -11.56 -4.96 0.49
N LYS A 43 -11.98 -4.21 1.51
CA LYS A 43 -12.51 -2.85 1.36
C LYS A 43 -11.51 -1.86 1.92
N PHE A 44 -10.97 -1.03 1.04
CA PHE A 44 -10.04 0.03 1.42
C PHE A 44 -10.77 1.22 2.05
N ASP A 45 -10.32 1.62 3.23
CA ASP A 45 -10.61 2.93 3.81
C ASP A 45 -9.73 3.99 3.11
N PRO A 46 -10.32 5.00 2.43
CA PRO A 46 -9.56 5.95 1.62
C PRO A 46 -8.48 6.71 2.41
N ASP A 47 -8.83 7.21 3.59
CA ASP A 47 -7.94 8.08 4.38
C ASP A 47 -6.73 7.29 4.90
N THR A 48 -6.97 6.10 5.45
CA THR A 48 -5.89 5.23 5.95
C THR A 48 -5.00 4.74 4.81
N THR A 49 -5.59 4.40 3.66
CA THR A 49 -4.86 3.96 2.47
C THR A 49 -3.93 5.07 1.97
N LEU A 50 -4.45 6.29 1.80
CA LEU A 50 -3.65 7.44 1.36
C LEU A 50 -2.55 7.79 2.36
N ALA A 51 -2.80 7.68 3.66
CA ALA A 51 -1.78 7.90 4.69
C ALA A 51 -0.63 6.89 4.58
N ILE A 52 -0.93 5.59 4.42
CA ILE A 52 0.09 4.54 4.24
C ILE A 52 0.90 4.79 2.96
N LEU A 53 0.21 5.06 1.85
CA LEU A 53 0.84 5.30 0.55
C LEU A 53 1.75 6.54 0.58
N ALA A 54 1.36 7.60 1.29
CA ALA A 54 2.24 8.75 1.53
C ALA A 54 3.45 8.38 2.40
N GLY A 55 3.28 7.47 3.35
CA GLY A 55 4.37 6.86 4.10
C GLY A 55 5.40 6.18 3.20
N PHE A 56 4.93 5.32 2.29
CA PHE A 56 5.78 4.61 1.33
C PHE A 56 6.48 5.56 0.35
N ALA A 57 5.74 6.46 -0.29
CA ALA A 57 6.25 7.31 -1.36
C ALA A 57 7.21 8.40 -0.87
N TYR A 58 7.00 8.93 0.34
CA TYR A 58 7.72 10.10 0.84
C TYR A 58 8.54 9.83 2.09
N ASN A 59 8.75 8.56 2.44
CA ASN A 59 9.50 8.12 3.62
C ASN A 59 8.98 8.80 4.91
N ARG A 60 7.65 8.87 5.05
CA ARG A 60 6.99 9.46 6.21
C ARG A 60 6.61 8.37 7.19
N ARG A 61 6.84 8.62 8.48
CA ARG A 61 6.35 7.73 9.55
C ARG A 61 4.83 7.89 9.66
N VAL A 62 4.11 6.79 9.52
CA VAL A 62 2.65 6.72 9.65
C VAL A 62 2.34 5.89 10.89
N MET A 63 1.41 6.37 11.70
CA MET A 63 0.92 5.66 12.88
C MET A 63 -0.55 5.33 12.68
N ILE A 64 -0.89 4.05 12.69
CA ILE A 64 -2.27 3.55 12.63
C ILE A 64 -2.62 3.01 14.01
N GLN A 65 -3.70 3.54 14.60
CA GLN A 65 -4.15 3.19 15.94
C GLN A 65 -5.57 2.63 15.90
N GLY A 66 -5.89 1.75 16.85
CA GLY A 66 -7.20 1.09 16.95
C GLY A 66 -7.14 -0.15 17.83
N TYR A 67 -8.30 -0.62 18.28
CA TYR A 67 -8.41 -1.80 19.15
C TYR A 67 -7.81 -3.07 18.53
N HIS A 68 -7.54 -4.08 19.35
CA HIS A 68 -7.09 -5.38 18.84
C HIS A 68 -8.17 -5.98 17.93
N GLY A 69 -7.75 -6.62 16.83
CA GLY A 69 -8.67 -7.26 15.87
C GLY A 69 -9.38 -6.33 14.88
N THR A 70 -9.08 -5.02 14.84
CA THR A 70 -9.71 -4.08 13.90
C THR A 70 -9.05 -4.01 12.52
N GLY A 71 -8.30 -5.05 12.12
CA GLY A 71 -7.74 -5.15 10.76
C GLY A 71 -6.55 -4.23 10.44
N LYS A 72 -5.89 -3.59 11.41
CA LYS A 72 -4.76 -2.67 11.16
C LYS A 72 -3.63 -3.29 10.34
N SER A 73 -3.15 -4.47 10.75
CA SER A 73 -2.08 -5.17 10.03
C SER A 73 -2.55 -5.63 8.66
N THR A 74 -3.75 -6.19 8.57
CA THR A 74 -4.37 -6.58 7.30
C THR A 74 -4.51 -5.41 6.34
N HIS A 75 -4.84 -4.21 6.83
CA HIS A 75 -4.93 -3.02 5.98
C HIS A 75 -3.57 -2.64 5.39
N ILE A 76 -2.51 -2.68 6.20
CA ILE A 76 -1.13 -2.43 5.70
C ILE A 76 -0.73 -3.50 4.69
N GLU A 77 -1.05 -4.77 4.95
CA GLU A 77 -0.75 -5.88 4.04
C GLU A 77 -1.46 -5.73 2.70
N GLN A 78 -2.76 -5.39 2.71
CA GLN A 78 -3.54 -5.23 1.48
C GLN A 78 -3.15 -3.98 0.69
N VAL A 79 -2.64 -2.93 1.34
CA VAL A 79 -2.06 -1.76 0.65
C VAL A 79 -0.69 -2.09 0.04
N ALA A 80 0.02 -3.08 0.58
CA ALA A 80 1.34 -3.50 0.12
C ALA A 80 1.33 -4.71 -0.84
N ALA A 81 0.15 -5.29 -1.09
CA ALA A 81 -0.08 -6.41 -2.02
C ALA A 81 -0.14 -5.92 -3.47
#